data_AF-A0AAV9AJP2-F1
#
_entry.id   AF-A0AAV9AJP2-F1
#
_cell.length_a   1.000
_cell.length_b   1.000
_cell.length_c   1.000
_cell.angle_alpha   90.00
_cell.angle_beta   90.00
_cell.angle_gamma   90.00
#
_symmetry.space_group_name_H-M   'P 1'
#
loop_
_entity.id
_entity.type
_entity.pdbx_description
1 polymer ?
#
loop_
_entity_poly.entity_id
_entity_poly.type
_entity_poly.pdbx_seq_one_letter_code
_entity_poly.pdbx_strand_id
1 'polypeptide(L)'
;MLLKTPALGALKLRIELQNKYNLTFPYSRVQKARGNAIELIHGKPAESYKLIPELRKEILKANPGSVVKYQLDVDHSFMRLRWVSYKGVTLH
;
A
#
# COMPACT_ATOMS: atom_id res chain seq x y z
N MET A 1 7.46 16.53 5.81
CA MET A 1 6.90 16.71 4.46
C MET A 1 6.07 15.48 4.06
N LEU A 2 6.65 14.29 3.93
CA LEU A 2 5.88 13.08 3.55
C LEU A 2 4.90 12.55 4.62
N LEU A 3 5.22 12.73 5.91
CA LEU A 3 4.33 12.34 7.03
C LEU A 3 3.00 13.12 7.07
N LYS A 4 2.96 14.35 6.53
CA LYS A 4 1.74 15.19 6.52
C LYS A 4 0.96 15.07 5.21
N THR A 5 1.62 14.71 4.11
CA THR A 5 0.98 14.63 2.79
C THR A 5 1.66 13.54 1.94
N PRO A 6 1.25 12.27 2.09
CA PRO A 6 1.89 11.15 1.40
C PRO A 6 1.70 11.18 -0.14
N ALA A 7 0.65 11.88 -0.61
CA ALA A 7 0.36 12.10 -2.04
C ALA A 7 1.27 13.16 -2.70
N LEU A 8 2.22 13.75 -1.98
CA LEU A 8 3.11 14.76 -2.54
C LEU A 8 4.03 14.14 -3.59
N GLY A 9 3.91 14.58 -4.84
CA GLY A 9 4.72 14.09 -5.96
C GLY A 9 6.19 14.54 -5.86
N ALA A 10 7.11 13.76 -6.44
CA ALA A 10 8.54 14.02 -6.36
C ALA A 10 8.98 15.38 -6.94
N LEU A 11 8.23 15.93 -7.90
CA LEU A 11 8.52 17.24 -8.46
C LEU A 11 8.32 18.36 -7.42
N LYS A 12 7.20 18.32 -6.69
CA LYS A 12 6.93 19.29 -5.61
C LYS A 12 7.93 19.14 -4.46
N LEU A 13 8.26 17.90 -4.09
CA LEU A 13 9.31 17.61 -3.11
C LEU A 13 10.67 18.19 -3.51
N ARG A 14 11.04 18.06 -4.79
CA ARG A 14 12.31 18.60 -5.30
C ARG A 14 12.35 20.11 -5.17
N ILE A 15 11.27 20.81 -5.56
CA ILE A 15 11.17 22.27 -5.47
C ILE A 15 11.26 22.72 -4.01
N GLU A 16 10.54 22.08 -3.09
CA GLU A 16 10.59 22.43 -1.67
C GLU A 16 11.98 22.16 -1.05
N LEU A 17 12.64 21.05 -1.42
CA LEU A 17 13.99 20.75 -0.97
C LEU A 17 15.02 21.75 -1.51
N GLN A 18 14.87 22.17 -2.78
CA GLN A 18 15.70 23.21 -3.38
C GLN A 18 15.52 24.55 -2.66
N ASN A 19 14.28 24.95 -2.40
CA ASN A 19 13.99 26.21 -1.72
C ASN A 19 14.47 26.22 -0.27
N LYS A 20 14.44 25.07 0.41
CA LYS A 20 14.80 24.97 1.83
C LYS A 20 16.31 24.87 2.07
N TYR A 21 17.04 24.20 1.18
CA TYR A 21 18.46 23.90 1.36
C TYR A 21 19.37 24.60 0.34
N ASN A 22 18.81 25.35 -0.62
CA ASN A 22 19.52 25.95 -1.75
C ASN A 22 20.39 24.96 -2.56
N LEU A 23 20.04 23.66 -2.51
CA LEU A 23 20.77 22.58 -3.17
C LEU A 23 19.97 22.01 -4.33
N THR A 24 20.61 21.84 -5.48
CA THR A 24 19.96 21.24 -6.66
C THR A 24 20.09 19.73 -6.62
N PHE A 25 18.94 19.04 -6.55
CA PHE A 25 18.88 17.58 -6.56
C PHE A 25 18.33 17.07 -7.91
N PRO A 26 18.94 16.03 -8.50
CA PRO A 26 18.33 15.31 -9.62
C PRO A 26 16.98 14.71 -9.22
N TYR A 27 16.00 14.78 -10.12
CA TYR A 27 14.65 14.24 -9.90
C TYR A 27 14.67 12.76 -9.47
N SER A 28 15.51 11.94 -10.11
CA SER A 28 15.67 10.51 -9.82
C SER A 28 16.09 10.25 -8.37
N ARG A 29 16.98 11.08 -7.82
CA ARG A 29 17.43 10.99 -6.42
C ARG A 29 16.27 11.29 -5.46
N VAL A 30 15.49 12.32 -5.76
CA VAL A 30 14.32 12.70 -4.94
C VAL A 30 13.23 11.63 -4.99
N GLN A 31 12.96 11.06 -6.16
CA GLN A 31 11.98 9.97 -6.31
C GLN A 31 12.40 8.72 -5.52
N LYS A 32 13.69 8.34 -5.56
CA LYS A 32 14.21 7.22 -4.77
C LYS A 32 14.13 7.49 -3.27
N ALA A 33 14.54 8.68 -2.83
CA ALA A 33 14.43 9.08 -1.43
C ALA A 33 12.97 9.10 -0.94
N ARG A 34 12.03 9.55 -1.80
CA ARG A 34 10.59 9.49 -1.55
C ARG A 34 10.11 8.06 -1.37
N GLY A 35 10.50 7.14 -2.25
CA GLY A 35 10.16 5.72 -2.15
C GLY A 35 10.60 5.13 -0.81
N ASN A 36 11.89 5.29 -0.48
CA ASN A 36 12.45 4.82 0.79
C ASN A 36 11.72 5.41 2.01
N ALA A 37 11.40 6.71 1.97
CA ALA A 37 10.68 7.36 3.05
C ALA A 37 9.24 6.83 3.20
N ILE A 38 8.55 6.55 2.10
CA ILE A 38 7.21 5.93 2.13
C ILE A 38 7.30 4.53 2.75
N GLU A 39 8.28 3.72 2.34
CA GLU A 39 8.51 2.40 2.91
C GLU A 39 8.85 2.43 4.40
N LEU A 40 9.62 3.43 4.86
CA LEU A 40 9.92 3.61 6.28
C LEU A 40 8.69 4.05 7.10
N ILE A 41 7.82 4.88 6.53
CA ILE A 41 6.64 5.40 7.23
C ILE A 41 5.51 4.37 7.27
N HIS A 42 5.23 3.73 6.14
CA HIS A 42 4.06 2.86 5.97
C HIS A 42 4.39 1.36 5.97
N GLY A 43 5.68 1.02 6.10
CA GLY A 43 6.16 -0.35 5.91
C GLY A 43 6.25 -0.72 4.44
N LYS A 44 6.77 -1.91 4.18
CA LYS A 44 6.88 -2.46 2.83
C LYS A 44 5.50 -2.95 2.38
N PRO A 45 5.01 -2.55 1.19
CA PRO A 45 3.74 -3.06 0.67
C PRO A 45 3.67 -4.59 0.65
N ALA A 46 4.79 -5.27 0.36
CA ALA A 46 4.91 -6.72 0.37
C ALA A 46 4.54 -7.36 1.72
N GLU A 47 4.91 -6.72 2.84
CA GLU A 47 4.59 -7.23 4.18
C GLU A 47 3.09 -7.08 4.47
N SER A 48 2.47 -5.97 4.04
CA SER A 48 1.02 -5.76 4.19
C SER A 48 0.21 -6.84 3.47
N TYR A 49 0.68 -7.30 2.32
CA TYR A 49 -0.02 -8.33 1.57
C TYR A 49 0.06 -9.73 2.20
N LYS A 50 1.04 -10.01 3.06
CA LYS A 50 1.10 -11.27 3.83
C LYS A 50 -0.06 -11.43 4.80
N LEU A 51 -0.78 -10.35 5.12
CA LEU A 51 -1.94 -10.36 6.02
C LEU A 51 -3.26 -10.73 5.32
N ILE A 52 -3.29 -10.78 3.98
CA ILE A 52 -4.50 -11.12 3.22
C ILE A 52 -5.11 -12.49 3.61
N PRO A 53 -4.33 -13.55 3.86
CA PRO A 53 -4.88 -14.82 4.32
C PRO A 53 -5.60 -14.72 5.67
N GLU A 54 -5.06 -13.98 6.63
CA GLU A 54 -5.70 -13.76 7.93
C GLU A 54 -6.97 -12.92 7.77
N LEU A 55 -6.92 -11.85 6.97
CA LEU A 55 -8.10 -11.05 6.65
C LEU A 55 -9.21 -11.90 6.01
N ARG A 56 -8.87 -12.84 5.12
CA ARG A 56 -9.84 -13.79 4.55
C ARG A 56 -10.48 -14.65 5.63
N LYS A 57 -9.70 -15.15 6.60
CA LYS A 57 -10.25 -15.95 7.71
C LYS A 57 -11.22 -15.11 8.54
N GLU A 58 -10.88 -13.87 8.84
CA GLU A 58 -11.75 -12.95 9.59
C GLU A 58 -13.05 -12.63 8.83
N ILE A 59 -12.96 -12.36 7.52
CA ILE A 59 -14.14 -12.11 6.67
C ILE A 59 -15.07 -13.33 6.65
N LEU A 60 -14.51 -14.53 6.50
CA LEU A 60 -15.29 -15.77 6.52
C LEU A 60 -15.90 -16.06 7.89
N LYS A 61 -15.21 -15.70 8.98
CA LYS A 61 -15.74 -15.82 10.35
C LYS A 61 -16.90 -14.86 10.59
N ALA A 62 -16.79 -13.62 10.12
CA ALA A 62 -17.84 -12.62 10.27
C ALA A 62 -19.04 -12.86 9.34
N ASN A 63 -18.80 -13.35 8.13
CA ASN A 63 -19.82 -13.66 7.14
C ASN A 63 -19.46 -14.93 6.34
N PRO A 64 -19.96 -16.10 6.77
CA PRO A 64 -19.63 -17.38 6.15
C PRO A 64 -20.07 -17.50 4.67
N GLY A 65 -20.96 -16.63 4.21
CA GLY A 65 -21.40 -16.58 2.81
C GLY A 65 -20.49 -15.80 1.87
N SER A 66 -19.44 -15.14 2.37
CA SER A 66 -18.53 -14.34 1.55
C SER A 66 -17.54 -15.20 0.78
N VAL A 67 -17.31 -14.87 -0.50
CA VAL A 67 -16.34 -15.59 -1.34
C VAL A 67 -15.16 -14.67 -1.64
N VAL A 68 -13.99 -15.03 -1.11
CA VAL A 68 -12.72 -14.33 -1.34
C VAL A 68 -11.79 -15.25 -2.13
N LYS A 69 -11.45 -14.88 -3.37
CA LYS A 69 -10.47 -15.58 -4.20
C LYS A 69 -9.27 -14.69 -4.50
N TYR A 70 -8.12 -15.08 -3.98
CA TYR A 70 -6.82 -14.47 -4.28
C TYR A 70 -5.83 -15.52 -4.76
N GLN A 71 -4.81 -15.08 -5.51
CA GLN A 71 -3.68 -15.92 -5.91
C GLN A 71 -2.42 -15.45 -5.19
N LEU A 72 -1.73 -16.41 -4.56
CA LEU A 72 -0.40 -16.24 -4.02
C LEU A 72 0.60 -16.88 -4.98
N ASP A 73 1.79 -16.29 -5.08
CA ASP A 73 2.93 -16.88 -5.77
C ASP A 73 3.58 -18.00 -4.93
N VAL A 74 4.56 -18.72 -5.48
CA VAL A 74 5.27 -19.83 -4.84
C VAL A 74 5.96 -19.37 -3.54
N ASP A 75 6.41 -18.10 -3.51
CA ASP A 75 7.03 -17.46 -2.35
C ASP A 75 6.04 -16.86 -1.35
N HIS A 76 4.74 -17.21 -1.43
CA HIS A 76 3.65 -16.59 -0.64
C HIS A 76 3.52 -15.07 -0.85
N SER A 77 4.17 -14.54 -1.88
CA SER A 77 4.02 -13.15 -2.30
C SER A 77 2.67 -13.00 -3.00
N PHE A 78 1.90 -12.00 -2.60
CA PHE A 78 0.60 -11.74 -3.20
C PHE A 78 0.75 -11.30 -4.66
N MET A 79 0.10 -12.01 -5.59
CA MET A 79 0.12 -11.65 -7.01
C MET A 79 -1.03 -10.71 -7.36
N ARG A 80 -2.27 -11.11 -7.07
CA ARG A 80 -3.46 -10.37 -7.51
C ARG A 80 -4.71 -10.82 -6.75
N LEU A 81 -5.59 -9.86 -6.45
CA LEU A 81 -6.99 -10.12 -6.08
C LEU A 81 -7.77 -10.37 -7.37
N ARG A 82 -8.38 -11.55 -7.49
CA ARG A 82 -9.18 -11.87 -8.68
C ARG A 82 -10.58 -11.30 -8.53
N TRP A 83 -11.27 -11.63 -7.43
CA TRP A 83 -12.61 -11.13 -7.11
C TRP A 83 -12.88 -11.20 -5.59
N VAL A 84 -13.61 -10.22 -5.07
CA VAL A 84 -14.18 -10.22 -3.71
C VAL A 84 -15.68 -9.99 -3.85
N SER A 85 -16.49 -10.92 -3.34
CA SER A 85 -17.95 -10.77 -3.29
C SER A 85 -18.42 -10.87 -1.85
N TYR A 86 -19.13 -9.84 -1.40
CA TYR A 86 -19.76 -9.78 -0.09
C TYR A 86 -21.23 -10.14 -0.24
N LYS A 87 -21.69 -11.19 0.44
CA LYS A 87 -23.11 -11.50 0.50
C LYS A 87 -23.73 -10.58 1.55
N GLY A 88 -24.49 -9.57 1.11
CA GLY A 88 -25.24 -8.71 2.03
C GLY A 88 -26.14 -9.56 2.91
N VAL A 89 -25.99 -9.42 4.23
CA VAL A 89 -26.89 -10.07 5.20
C VAL A 89 -28.20 -9.31 5.13
N THR A 90 -29.24 -9.91 4.54
CA THR A 90 -30.61 -9.44 4.68
C THR A 90 -31.01 -9.69 6.13
N LEU A 91 -31.04 -8.63 6.95
CA LEU A 91 -31.68 -8.66 8.26
C LEU A 91 -33.18 -8.79 8.00
N HIS A 92 -33.74 -9.98 8.28
CA HIS A 92 -35.18 -10.22 8.37
C HIS A 92 -35.66 -9.95 9.80
#